data_AF-A0A166XA57-F1
#
_entry.id   AF-A0A166XA57-F1
#
_cell.length_a   1.000
_cell.length_b   1.000
_cell.length_c   1.000
_cell.angle_alpha   90.00
_cell.angle_beta   90.00
_cell.angle_gamma   90.00
#
_symmetry.space_group_name_H-M   'P 1'
#
loop_
_entity.id
_entity.type
_entity.pdbx_description
1 polymer ?
#
loop_
_entity_poly.entity_id
_entity_poly.type
_entity_poly.pdbx_seq_one_letter_code
_entity_poly.pdbx_strand_id
1 'polypeptide(L)'
;MIHGSVEKRPMGSILNCQLQSKGGTVPISNKKIKGYTFLSEMYEDDYFPNFLVDKIKAILVELCESIESQNPTSSSELLSLTHASTERINELEEEFEENDSELETAAREDMAESFEFIVRSYGFSDVDIEDVIATREW
;
A
#
# COMPACT_ATOMS: atom_id res chain seq x y z
N MET A 1 30.28 -30.04 55.20
CA MET A 1 29.18 -29.05 55.14
C MET A 1 29.87 -27.70 55.05
N ILE A 2 30.00 -27.06 53.89
CA ILE A 2 28.96 -26.52 52.99
C ILE A 2 29.59 -26.36 51.59
N HIS A 3 28.94 -26.86 50.54
CA HIS A 3 29.33 -26.55 49.15
C HIS A 3 28.51 -25.33 48.72
N GLY A 4 29.20 -24.25 48.35
CA GLY A 4 28.58 -23.03 47.79
C GLY A 4 28.01 -23.32 46.40
N SER A 5 26.70 -23.16 46.26
CA SER A 5 26.03 -23.21 44.96
C SER A 5 26.23 -21.89 44.24
N VAL A 6 26.84 -21.98 43.06
CA VAL A 6 26.94 -20.91 42.07
C VAL A 6 25.57 -20.75 41.41
N GLU A 7 24.89 -19.65 41.69
CA GLU A 7 23.60 -19.31 41.07
C GLU A 7 23.86 -18.83 39.63
N LYS A 8 23.56 -19.71 38.66
CA LYS A 8 23.60 -19.38 37.23
C LYS A 8 22.37 -18.55 36.88
N ARG A 9 22.58 -17.27 36.53
CA ARG A 9 21.56 -16.45 35.87
C ARG A 9 21.23 -17.04 34.50
N PRO A 10 19.96 -17.35 34.16
CA PRO A 10 19.62 -17.77 32.82
C PRO A 10 19.68 -16.56 31.87
N MET A 11 20.34 -16.81 30.75
CA MET A 11 20.47 -15.96 29.58
C MET A 11 19.09 -15.56 29.06
N GLY A 12 18.96 -14.29 28.66
CA GLY A 12 17.77 -13.77 28.01
C GLY A 12 17.36 -14.65 26.84
N SER A 13 16.12 -15.12 26.88
CA SER A 13 15.39 -15.56 25.71
C SER A 13 14.28 -14.54 25.54
N ILE A 14 14.51 -13.57 24.65
CA ILE A 14 13.47 -12.67 24.18
C ILE A 14 12.50 -13.57 23.43
N LEU A 15 11.37 -13.85 24.09
CA LEU A 15 10.28 -14.59 23.51
C LEU A 15 9.80 -13.83 22.27
N ASN A 16 9.99 -14.50 21.14
CA ASN A 16 9.31 -14.32 19.88
C ASN A 16 7.83 -13.93 20.09
N CYS A 17 7.50 -12.65 19.91
CA CYS A 17 6.11 -12.22 19.80
C CYS A 17 5.90 -11.85 18.34
N GLN A 18 5.40 -12.82 17.58
CA GLN A 18 4.95 -12.66 16.21
C GLN A 18 3.87 -11.57 16.20
N LEU A 19 4.24 -10.37 15.77
CA LEU A 19 3.30 -9.38 15.25
C LEU A 19 2.85 -9.87 13.87
N GLN A 20 1.89 -10.77 13.87
CA GLN A 20 0.97 -10.94 12.76
C GLN A 20 -0.45 -10.87 13.33
N SER A 21 -0.80 -9.68 13.82
CA SER A 21 -2.19 -9.32 13.94
C SER A 21 -2.72 -9.19 12.52
N LYS A 22 -3.49 -10.17 12.08
CA LYS A 22 -4.40 -10.04 10.94
C LYS A 22 -5.14 -8.71 11.09
N GLY A 23 -4.86 -7.75 10.21
CA GLY A 23 -5.64 -6.53 10.12
C GLY A 23 -7.08 -6.92 9.84
N GLY A 24 -7.98 -6.66 10.79
CA GLY A 24 -9.40 -6.63 10.45
C GLY A 24 -9.54 -5.52 9.43
N THR A 25 -9.98 -5.87 8.21
CA THR A 25 -10.30 -4.89 7.17
C THR A 25 -11.28 -3.89 7.77
N VAL A 26 -10.79 -2.69 8.05
CA VAL A 26 -11.66 -1.61 8.50
C VAL A 26 -12.39 -1.17 7.25
N PRO A 27 -13.71 -1.38 7.16
CA PRO A 27 -14.44 -0.96 5.97
C PRO A 27 -14.25 0.54 5.81
N ILE A 28 -13.65 0.95 4.68
CA ILE A 28 -13.45 2.36 4.30
C ILE A 28 -14.70 3.15 4.64
N SER A 29 -14.56 4.29 5.29
CA SER A 29 -15.67 5.15 5.74
C SER A 29 -15.85 6.38 4.87
N ASN A 30 -14.80 6.83 4.18
CA ASN A 30 -14.81 7.99 3.30
C ASN A 30 -15.81 7.81 2.14
N LYS A 31 -16.84 8.67 2.11
CA LYS A 31 -17.92 8.59 1.12
C LYS A 31 -17.44 8.84 -0.32
N LYS A 32 -16.40 9.65 -0.51
CA LYS A 32 -15.84 9.92 -1.85
C LYS A 32 -15.19 8.64 -2.39
N ILE A 33 -14.37 7.99 -1.57
CA ILE A 33 -13.72 6.72 -1.92
C ILE A 33 -14.74 5.62 -2.20
N LYS A 34 -15.80 5.50 -1.38
CA LYS A 34 -16.87 4.50 -1.63
C LYS A 34 -17.57 4.64 -2.97
N GLY A 35 -17.63 5.84 -3.52
CA GLY A 35 -18.27 6.12 -4.80
C GLY A 35 -17.29 6.17 -5.98
N TYR A 36 -15.99 6.00 -5.73
CA TYR A 36 -14.96 6.09 -6.75
C TYR A 36 -14.76 4.75 -7.46
N THR A 37 -14.59 4.79 -8.78
CA THR A 37 -14.29 3.61 -9.59
C THR A 37 -12.82 3.64 -9.95
N PHE A 38 -12.05 2.78 -9.29
CA PHE A 38 -10.61 2.65 -9.52
C PHE A 38 -10.30 1.95 -10.83
N LEU A 39 -9.26 2.43 -11.51
CA LEU A 39 -8.60 1.78 -12.63
C LEU A 39 -9.54 1.49 -13.82
N SER A 40 -10.43 2.44 -14.12
CA SER A 40 -11.51 2.21 -15.10
C SER A 40 -10.96 2.00 -16.51
N GLU A 41 -9.90 2.73 -16.88
CA GLU A 41 -9.26 2.60 -18.19
C GLU A 41 -8.53 1.26 -18.29
N MET A 42 -7.80 0.87 -17.25
CA MET A 42 -7.13 -0.44 -17.23
C MET A 42 -8.12 -1.62 -17.28
N TYR A 43 -9.31 -1.51 -16.68
CA TYR A 43 -10.34 -2.57 -16.77
C TYR A 43 -11.07 -2.60 -18.13
N GLU A 44 -11.06 -1.51 -18.88
CA GLU A 44 -11.71 -1.42 -20.19
C GLU A 44 -10.81 -1.87 -21.35
N ASP A 45 -9.50 -1.93 -21.13
CA ASP A 45 -8.51 -2.39 -22.11
C ASP A 45 -8.08 -3.84 -21.86
N ASP A 46 -8.39 -4.72 -22.82
CA ASP A 46 -8.03 -6.14 -22.78
C ASP A 46 -6.49 -6.39 -22.73
N TYR A 47 -5.67 -5.37 -23.00
CA TYR A 47 -4.22 -5.44 -22.82
C TYR A 47 -3.81 -5.64 -21.35
N PHE A 48 -4.61 -5.19 -20.39
CA PHE A 48 -4.34 -5.38 -18.96
C PHE A 48 -5.16 -6.55 -18.39
N PRO A 49 -4.53 -7.66 -17.99
CA PRO A 49 -5.27 -8.79 -17.42
C PRO A 49 -6.00 -8.37 -16.12
N ASN A 50 -7.33 -8.51 -16.09
CA ASN A 50 -8.16 -8.11 -14.95
C ASN A 50 -7.65 -8.61 -13.59
N PHE A 51 -7.09 -9.83 -13.53
CA PHE A 51 -6.59 -10.39 -12.29
C PHE A 51 -5.33 -9.67 -11.75
N LEU A 52 -4.56 -9.01 -12.62
CA LEU A 52 -3.43 -8.16 -12.24
C LEU A 52 -3.90 -6.76 -11.87
N VAL A 53 -4.84 -6.19 -12.63
CA VAL A 53 -5.51 -4.92 -12.29
C VAL A 53 -6.17 -5.00 -10.90
N ASP A 54 -6.77 -6.15 -10.57
CA ASP A 54 -7.34 -6.43 -9.25
C ASP A 54 -6.29 -6.34 -8.11
N LYS A 55 -5.03 -6.71 -8.37
CA LYS A 55 -3.94 -6.59 -7.38
C LYS A 55 -3.56 -5.14 -7.13
N ILE A 56 -3.44 -4.33 -8.18
CA ILE A 56 -3.21 -2.89 -8.05
C ILE A 56 -4.36 -2.24 -7.27
N LYS A 57 -5.60 -2.57 -7.63
CA LYS A 57 -6.79 -2.08 -6.91
C LYS A 57 -6.78 -2.47 -5.44
N ALA A 58 -6.39 -3.71 -5.11
CA ALA A 58 -6.26 -4.14 -3.72
C ALA A 58 -5.24 -3.28 -2.95
N ILE A 59 -4.10 -2.96 -3.55
CA ILE A 59 -3.09 -2.07 -2.96
C ILE A 59 -3.68 -0.66 -2.73
N LEU A 60 -4.40 -0.09 -3.70
CA LEU A 60 -5.05 1.23 -3.57
C LEU A 60 -6.14 1.26 -2.47
N VAL A 61 -6.89 0.16 -2.33
CA VAL A 61 -7.88 -0.01 -1.25
C VAL A 61 -7.18 -0.09 0.10
N GLU A 62 -6.11 -0.87 0.21
CA GLU A 62 -5.31 -0.98 1.44
C GLU A 62 -4.64 0.35 1.82
N LEU A 63 -4.24 1.17 0.84
CA LEU A 63 -3.78 2.54 1.07
C LEU A 63 -4.89 3.39 1.72
N CYS A 64 -6.13 3.31 1.23
CA CYS A 64 -7.27 4.00 1.82
C CYS A 64 -7.52 3.55 3.27
N GLU A 65 -7.53 2.24 3.51
CA GLU A 65 -7.68 1.68 4.86
C GLU A 65 -6.55 2.14 5.79
N SER A 66 -5.31 2.18 5.28
CA SER A 66 -4.13 2.65 6.02
C SER A 66 -4.23 4.13 6.39
N ILE A 67 -4.66 4.98 5.45
CA ILE A 67 -4.89 6.41 5.71
C ILE A 67 -5.99 6.60 6.76
N GLU A 68 -7.11 5.88 6.68
CA GLU A 68 -8.18 6.00 7.68
C GLU A 68 -7.75 5.47 9.06
N SER A 69 -7.00 4.37 9.11
CA SER A 69 -6.56 3.77 10.36
C SER A 69 -5.46 4.59 11.05
N GLN A 70 -4.54 5.16 10.28
CA GLN A 70 -3.39 5.90 10.82
C GLN A 70 -3.68 7.40 10.95
N ASN A 71 -4.66 7.92 10.22
CA ASN A 71 -5.10 9.31 10.21
C ASN A 71 -3.90 10.29 10.12
N PRO A 72 -3.11 10.25 9.03
CA PRO A 72 -1.93 11.08 8.87
C PRO A 72 -2.30 12.57 8.99
N THR A 73 -1.45 13.33 9.66
CA THR A 73 -1.66 14.77 9.92
C THR A 73 -0.68 15.65 9.17
N SER A 74 0.28 15.05 8.46
CA SER A 74 1.29 15.73 7.67
C SER A 74 1.49 15.06 6.31
N SER A 75 2.01 15.81 5.34
CA SER A 75 2.37 15.28 4.03
C SER A 75 3.44 14.18 4.15
N SER A 76 4.41 14.32 5.05
CA SER A 76 5.43 13.29 5.28
C SER A 76 4.85 11.94 5.70
N GLU A 77 3.85 11.93 6.58
CA GLU A 77 3.18 10.69 7.01
C GLU A 77 2.37 10.09 5.87
N LEU A 78 1.66 10.93 5.10
CA LEU A 78 0.92 10.48 3.91
C LEU A 78 1.86 9.87 2.86
N LEU A 79 2.95 10.56 2.52
CA LEU A 79 3.90 10.11 1.50
C LEU A 79 4.54 8.77 1.87
N SER A 80 4.81 8.53 3.16
CA SER A 80 5.28 7.21 3.60
C SER A 80 4.28 6.08 3.28
N LEU A 81 2.97 6.35 3.28
CA LEU A 81 1.95 5.35 2.93
C LEU A 81 1.83 5.17 1.43
N THR A 82 1.89 6.27 0.67
CA THR A 82 1.76 6.23 -0.79
C THR A 82 3.00 5.59 -1.41
N HIS A 83 4.21 5.89 -0.90
CA HIS A 83 5.47 5.28 -1.33
C HIS A 83 5.52 3.77 -1.09
N ALA A 84 5.02 3.32 0.07
CA ALA A 84 4.91 1.89 0.34
C ALA A 84 3.91 1.19 -0.60
N SER A 85 2.91 1.92 -1.11
CA SER A 85 1.94 1.40 -2.06
C SER A 85 2.52 1.33 -3.48
N THR A 86 3.24 2.36 -3.92
CA THR A 86 3.95 2.34 -5.21
C THR A 86 5.05 1.29 -5.26
N GLU A 87 5.82 1.10 -4.19
CA GLU A 87 6.82 0.02 -4.10
C GLU A 87 6.20 -1.37 -4.32
N ARG A 88 5.03 -1.62 -3.72
CA ARG A 88 4.28 -2.89 -3.93
C ARG A 88 3.71 -3.04 -5.34
N ILE A 89 3.41 -1.94 -6.02
CA ILE A 89 2.99 -1.97 -7.43
C ILE A 89 4.19 -2.26 -8.33
N ASN A 90 5.37 -1.72 -8.05
CA ASN A 90 6.59 -2.03 -8.80
C ASN A 90 6.90 -3.54 -8.77
N GLU A 91 6.62 -4.23 -7.65
CA GLU A 91 6.76 -5.69 -7.54
C GLU A 91 5.85 -6.48 -8.51
N LEU A 92 4.84 -5.84 -9.12
CA LEU A 92 3.94 -6.48 -10.08
C LEU A 92 4.44 -6.41 -11.52
N GLU A 93 5.44 -5.58 -11.85
CA GLU A 93 5.90 -5.36 -13.24
C GLU A 93 6.29 -6.67 -13.93
N GLU A 94 7.10 -7.51 -13.27
CA GLU A 94 7.53 -8.81 -13.82
C GLU A 94 6.33 -9.73 -14.11
N GLU A 95 5.29 -9.72 -13.26
CA GLU A 95 4.10 -10.54 -13.49
C GLU A 95 3.23 -10.00 -14.63
N PHE A 96 3.20 -8.68 -14.85
CA PHE A 96 2.59 -8.12 -16.05
C PHE A 96 3.32 -8.61 -17.30
N GLU A 97 4.66 -8.54 -17.32
CA GLU A 97 5.48 -9.00 -18.45
C GLU A 97 5.28 -10.50 -18.74
N GLU A 98 5.23 -11.33 -17.70
CA GLU A 98 4.95 -12.78 -17.82
C GLU A 98 3.57 -13.09 -18.42
N ASN A 99 2.66 -12.11 -18.44
CA ASN A 99 1.31 -12.22 -19.00
C ASN A 99 1.12 -11.38 -20.26
N ASP A 100 2.21 -11.08 -20.99
CA ASP A 100 2.21 -10.30 -22.24
C ASP A 100 1.58 -8.90 -22.08
N SER A 101 1.75 -8.30 -20.90
CA SER A 101 1.23 -6.99 -20.52
C SER A 101 2.33 -6.15 -19.84
N GLU A 102 2.13 -4.85 -19.65
CA GLU A 102 3.13 -3.94 -19.04
C GLU A 102 2.44 -2.78 -18.32
N LEU A 103 3.10 -2.19 -17.31
CA LEU A 103 2.66 -0.93 -16.69
C LEU A 103 3.06 0.28 -17.57
N GLU A 104 2.54 0.29 -18.80
CA GLU A 104 2.78 1.33 -19.80
C GLU A 104 1.93 2.60 -19.56
N THR A 105 2.06 3.60 -20.42
CA THR A 105 1.50 4.95 -20.27
C THR A 105 0.06 5.00 -19.77
N ALA A 106 -0.88 4.22 -20.32
CA ALA A 106 -2.28 4.25 -19.88
C ALA A 106 -2.43 3.74 -18.43
N ALA A 107 -1.71 2.67 -18.07
CA ALA A 107 -1.66 2.21 -16.68
C ALA A 107 -1.08 3.28 -15.74
N ARG A 108 -0.03 3.99 -16.17
CA ARG A 108 0.61 5.05 -15.37
C ARG A 108 -0.36 6.21 -15.10
N GLU A 109 -1.09 6.64 -16.12
CA GLU A 109 -2.06 7.72 -16.03
C GLU A 109 -3.25 7.35 -15.12
N ASP A 110 -3.85 6.17 -15.31
CA ASP A 110 -5.01 5.70 -14.53
C ASP A 110 -4.64 5.45 -13.05
N MET A 111 -3.44 4.91 -12.79
CA MET A 111 -2.90 4.78 -11.43
C MET A 111 -2.63 6.16 -10.80
N ALA A 112 -1.99 7.08 -11.51
CA ALA A 112 -1.71 8.42 -10.99
C ALA A 112 -3.01 9.18 -10.66
N GLU A 113 -4.04 9.11 -11.51
CA GLU A 113 -5.37 9.68 -11.23
C GLU A 113 -5.98 9.06 -9.97
N SER A 114 -5.85 7.74 -9.81
CA SER A 114 -6.33 7.04 -8.61
C SER A 114 -5.61 7.49 -7.33
N PHE A 115 -4.28 7.63 -7.36
CA PHE A 115 -3.51 8.16 -6.24
C PHE A 115 -3.90 9.61 -5.91
N GLU A 116 -4.03 10.46 -6.94
CA GLU A 116 -4.43 11.85 -6.79
C GLU A 116 -5.83 11.95 -6.13
N PHE A 117 -6.79 11.17 -6.62
CA PHE A 117 -8.15 11.15 -6.07
C PHE A 117 -8.15 10.72 -4.60
N ILE A 118 -7.35 9.72 -4.23
CA ILE A 118 -7.20 9.24 -2.86
C ILE A 118 -6.70 10.38 -1.95
N VAL A 119 -5.53 10.96 -2.24
CA VAL A 119 -4.91 11.96 -1.35
C VAL A 119 -5.77 13.21 -1.20
N ARG A 120 -6.38 13.67 -2.29
CA ARG A 120 -7.33 14.80 -2.28
C ARG A 120 -8.59 14.47 -1.47
N SER A 121 -9.07 13.23 -1.53
CA SER A 121 -10.25 12.79 -0.77
C SER A 121 -10.03 12.75 0.73
N TYR A 122 -8.78 12.62 1.17
CA TYR A 122 -8.38 12.66 2.59
C TYR A 122 -7.82 14.03 3.05
N GLY A 123 -7.96 15.07 2.23
CA GLY A 123 -7.68 16.45 2.63
C GLY A 123 -6.28 16.96 2.29
N PHE A 124 -5.50 16.21 1.50
CA PHE A 124 -4.16 16.60 1.05
C PHE A 124 -4.21 17.17 -0.37
N SER A 125 -4.92 18.29 -0.55
CA SER A 125 -5.08 18.92 -1.87
C SER A 125 -3.84 19.60 -2.44
N ASP A 126 -2.89 19.90 -1.56
CA ASP A 126 -1.71 20.75 -1.84
C ASP A 126 -0.42 19.91 -1.98
N VAL A 127 -0.52 18.59 -1.85
CA VAL A 127 0.61 17.67 -2.09
C VAL A 127 0.71 17.43 -3.60
N ASP A 128 1.92 17.57 -4.14
CA ASP A 128 2.18 17.33 -5.55
C ASP A 128 2.01 15.84 -5.87
N ILE A 129 1.35 15.54 -6.98
CA ILE A 129 1.18 14.15 -7.43
C ILE A 129 2.55 13.49 -7.68
N GLU A 130 3.53 14.23 -8.19
CA GLU A 130 4.89 13.69 -8.41
C GLU A 130 5.56 13.24 -7.11
N ASP A 131 5.27 13.92 -5.99
CA ASP A 131 5.74 13.50 -4.67
C ASP A 131 5.00 12.24 -4.19
N VAL A 132 3.69 12.16 -4.43
CA VAL A 132 2.83 11.04 -4.02
C VAL A 132 3.28 9.72 -4.63
N ILE A 133 3.65 9.73 -5.91
CA ILE A 133 4.09 8.55 -6.67
C ILE A 133 5.61 8.52 -6.93
N ALA A 134 6.39 9.22 -6.10
CA ALA A 134 7.83 9.43 -6.34
C ALA A 134 8.67 8.15 -6.40
N THR A 135 8.23 7.04 -5.79
CA THR A 135 8.95 5.76 -5.79
C THR A 135 8.45 4.76 -6.83
N ARG A 136 7.61 5.19 -7.80
CA ARG A 136 7.23 4.35 -8.93
C ARG A 136 8.43 4.06 -9.83
N GLU A 137 8.50 2.84 -10.36
CA GLU A 137 9.43 2.47 -11.43
C GLU A 137 8.71 2.29 -12.78
N TRP A 138 7.37 2.28 -12.74
CA TRP A 138 6.49 2.35 -13.90
C TRP A 138 6.43 3.77 -14.47
#